data_AF-A0A7V8BDK3-F1
#
_entry.id   AF-A0A7V8BDK3-F1
#
_cell.length_a   1.000
_cell.length_b   1.000
_cell.length_c   1.000
_cell.angle_alpha   90.00
_cell.angle_beta   90.00
_cell.angle_gamma   90.00
#
_symmetry.space_group_name_H-M   'P 1'
#
loop_
_entity.id
_entity.type
_entity.pdbx_description
1 polymer ?
#
loop_
_entity_poly.entity_id
_entity_poly.type
_entity_poly.pdbx_seq_one_letter_code
_entity_poly.pdbx_strand_id
1 'polypeptide(L)'
;MGVSPAILWFRLDLRLADNPALQAALRRGGPVVPVFIWAPEEEGAWAPGGAGRWWLHRSLQALAEALHKKGARLLIRRGPTAQTLEDLATVSGAGAVFWNRRYEPEAIRRDAALKESLRAQGLEAESFNAALLFEPWELKTRSGDPYKVFTPYWNSCLRLPEPSTPAPEPRRIEAFSRKIESLPLEALALEPEVDWAAGMRAAWRPGEAGARRELQRFLSEAVPSYLDDRDKPGLAATSRLSPHLHFGEIGSRQVWHAVREAAARDRRAGAQRGSEGFLRELGWREFAYHLLYHFPHTVERPLRPEFEKFPWRRDASALRAWQKGKTG
;
A
#
# COMPACT_ATOMS: atom_id res chain seq x y z
N MET A 1 -7.49 28.69 -22.42
CA MET A 1 -6.56 27.53 -22.47
C MET A 1 -7.04 26.54 -21.42
N GLY A 2 -7.22 25.26 -21.77
CA GLY A 2 -7.68 24.25 -20.82
C GLY A 2 -6.65 23.98 -19.72
N VAL A 3 -7.08 23.42 -18.60
CA VAL A 3 -6.17 23.00 -17.52
C VAL A 3 -5.24 21.90 -18.03
N SER A 4 -3.93 22.04 -17.80
CA SER A 4 -2.95 21.05 -18.23
C SER A 4 -3.16 19.69 -17.55
N PRO A 5 -2.81 18.58 -18.21
CA PRO A 5 -2.95 17.25 -17.63
C PRO A 5 -2.18 17.07 -16.32
N ALA A 6 -2.60 16.09 -15.51
CA ALA A 6 -1.88 15.62 -14.35
C ALA A 6 -1.47 14.16 -14.51
N ILE A 7 -0.20 13.86 -14.28
CA ILE A 7 0.28 12.48 -14.18
C ILE A 7 -0.09 11.95 -12.80
N LEU A 8 -0.76 10.80 -12.76
CA LEU A 8 -1.06 10.08 -11.53
C LEU A 8 -0.20 8.82 -11.49
N TRP A 9 0.82 8.83 -10.64
CA TRP A 9 1.78 7.73 -10.54
C TRP A 9 1.37 6.75 -9.44
N PHE A 10 0.88 5.58 -9.86
CA PHE A 10 0.53 4.43 -9.02
C PHE A 10 1.75 3.57 -8.70
N ARG A 11 1.80 3.09 -7.45
CA ARG A 11 2.81 2.19 -6.88
C ARG A 11 2.15 1.13 -6.00
N LEU A 12 2.12 1.34 -4.67
CA LEU A 12 1.51 0.46 -3.66
C LEU A 12 0.19 1.04 -3.14
N ASP A 13 -0.62 1.53 -4.07
CA ASP A 13 -1.87 2.26 -3.87
C ASP A 13 -2.86 1.94 -5.00
N LEU A 14 -2.90 0.66 -5.40
CA LEU A 14 -3.57 0.13 -6.59
C LEU A 14 -5.11 0.07 -6.42
N ARG A 15 -5.72 1.22 -6.17
CA ARG A 15 -7.16 1.41 -5.97
C ARG A 15 -7.64 2.78 -6.47
N LEU A 16 -8.94 2.88 -6.74
CA LEU A 16 -9.59 4.11 -7.12
C LEU A 16 -10.35 4.79 -5.96
N ALA A 17 -10.95 4.01 -5.05
CA ALA A 17 -11.56 4.56 -3.85
C ALA A 17 -10.51 5.03 -2.84
N ASP A 18 -10.80 6.10 -2.10
CA ASP A 18 -9.93 6.66 -1.07
C ASP A 18 -8.46 6.77 -1.51
N ASN A 19 -8.22 7.27 -2.72
CA ASN A 19 -6.89 7.54 -3.26
C ASN A 19 -6.65 9.06 -3.33
N PRO A 20 -5.97 9.67 -2.33
CA PRO A 20 -5.78 11.12 -2.27
C PRO A 20 -5.05 11.73 -3.45
N ALA A 21 -4.04 11.05 -4.03
CA ALA A 21 -3.37 11.50 -5.24
C ALA A 21 -4.33 11.56 -6.44
N LEU A 22 -5.19 10.55 -6.61
CA LEU A 22 -6.25 10.58 -7.63
C LEU A 22 -7.25 11.72 -7.35
N GLN A 23 -7.64 11.93 -6.09
CA GLN A 23 -8.55 13.03 -5.74
C GLN A 23 -7.91 14.40 -6.01
N ALA A 24 -6.61 14.57 -5.80
CA ALA A 24 -5.89 15.80 -6.17
C ALA A 24 -5.87 16.00 -7.69
N ALA A 25 -5.57 14.94 -8.46
CA ALA A 25 -5.61 14.98 -9.92
C ALA A 25 -7.00 15.37 -10.45
N LEU A 26 -8.07 14.83 -9.86
CA LEU A 26 -9.45 15.16 -10.24
C LEU A 26 -9.84 16.59 -9.86
N ARG A 27 -9.46 17.05 -8.66
CA ARG A 27 -9.74 18.43 -8.21
C ARG A 27 -9.05 19.49 -9.06
N ARG A 28 -7.88 19.17 -9.64
CA ARG A 28 -7.19 20.05 -10.58
C ARG A 28 -8.05 20.38 -11.81
N GLY A 29 -8.93 19.46 -12.24
CA GLY A 29 -9.90 19.71 -13.30
C GLY A 29 -9.35 19.61 -14.73
N GLY A 30 -8.17 19.02 -14.91
CA GLY A 30 -7.61 18.67 -16.22
C GLY A 30 -7.58 17.15 -16.47
N PRO A 31 -7.18 16.70 -17.67
CA PRO A 31 -7.06 15.28 -17.97
C PRO A 31 -6.05 14.57 -17.07
N VAL A 32 -6.35 13.34 -16.67
CA VAL A 32 -5.46 12.50 -15.86
C VAL A 32 -4.72 11.51 -16.75
N VAL A 33 -3.42 11.32 -16.48
CA VAL A 33 -2.56 10.31 -17.09
C VAL A 33 -2.15 9.30 -16.01
N PRO A 34 -2.94 8.23 -15.78
CA PRO A 34 -2.56 7.15 -14.87
C PRO A 34 -1.34 6.39 -15.39
N VAL A 35 -0.31 6.22 -14.54
CA VAL A 35 0.88 5.45 -14.89
C VAL A 35 1.32 4.55 -13.75
N PHE A 36 1.74 3.34 -14.08
CA PHE A 36 2.55 2.47 -13.25
C PHE A 36 3.94 2.30 -13.87
N ILE A 37 4.99 2.49 -13.08
CA ILE A 37 6.38 2.40 -13.51
C ILE A 37 7.03 1.23 -12.78
N TRP A 38 7.49 0.23 -13.54
CA TRP A 38 8.23 -0.90 -13.03
C TRP A 38 9.74 -0.59 -13.03
N ALA A 39 10.30 -0.37 -11.84
CA ALA A 39 11.71 -0.06 -11.63
C ALA A 39 12.26 -0.85 -10.43
N PRO A 40 12.30 -2.20 -10.48
CA PRO A 40 12.71 -3.01 -9.33
C PRO A 40 14.14 -2.72 -8.87
N GLU A 41 14.98 -2.20 -9.75
CA GLU A 41 16.34 -1.77 -9.44
C GLU A 41 16.38 -0.57 -8.47
N GLU A 42 15.30 0.21 -8.38
CA GLU A 42 15.16 1.34 -7.44
C GLU A 42 14.63 0.92 -6.06
N GLU A 43 14.25 -0.34 -5.88
CA GLU A 43 13.73 -0.88 -4.60
C GLU A 43 14.87 -1.39 -3.69
N GLY A 44 16.14 -1.17 -4.07
CA GLY A 44 17.32 -1.61 -3.33
C GLY A 44 17.37 -3.13 -3.15
N ALA A 45 17.76 -3.59 -1.96
CA ALA A 45 17.78 -5.03 -1.62
C ALA A 45 16.38 -5.65 -1.44
N TRP A 46 15.31 -4.86 -1.57
CA TRP A 46 13.94 -5.23 -1.19
C TRP A 46 12.97 -5.26 -2.37
N ALA A 47 13.49 -5.46 -3.59
CA ALA A 47 12.66 -5.75 -4.76
C ALA A 47 11.68 -6.90 -4.47
N PRO A 48 10.44 -6.84 -4.96
CA PRO A 48 9.42 -7.82 -4.60
C PRO A 48 9.79 -9.22 -5.09
N GLY A 49 9.66 -10.20 -4.21
CA GLY A 49 9.86 -11.62 -4.54
C GLY A 49 8.77 -12.18 -5.45
N GLY A 50 8.89 -13.46 -5.85
CA GLY A 50 8.00 -14.10 -6.82
C GLY A 50 6.50 -13.99 -6.48
N ALA A 51 6.11 -14.25 -5.24
CA ALA A 51 4.72 -14.13 -4.79
C ALA A 51 4.19 -12.69 -4.87
N GLY A 52 5.04 -11.70 -4.54
CA GLY A 52 4.71 -10.29 -4.64
C GLY A 52 4.57 -9.83 -6.09
N ARG A 53 5.44 -10.29 -6.98
CA ARG A 53 5.35 -10.03 -8.43
C ARG A 53 4.09 -10.63 -9.05
N TRP A 54 3.78 -11.89 -8.72
CA TRP A 54 2.53 -12.51 -9.14
C TRP A 54 1.32 -11.70 -8.67
N TRP A 55 1.28 -11.33 -7.39
CA TRP A 55 0.20 -10.51 -6.84
C TRP A 55 0.07 -9.19 -7.60
N LEU A 56 1.18 -8.47 -7.75
CA LEU A 56 1.27 -7.20 -8.46
C LEU A 56 0.73 -7.29 -9.90
N HIS A 57 1.08 -8.34 -10.65
CA HIS A 57 0.55 -8.56 -12.00
C HIS A 57 -0.99 -8.58 -11.99
N ARG A 58 -1.58 -9.39 -11.10
CA ARG A 58 -3.04 -9.52 -10.97
C ARG A 58 -3.69 -8.20 -10.52
N SER A 59 -3.05 -7.45 -9.63
CA SER A 59 -3.54 -6.15 -9.17
C SER A 59 -3.51 -5.09 -10.25
N LEU A 60 -2.44 -5.03 -11.06
CA LEU A 60 -2.33 -4.10 -12.18
C LEU A 60 -3.36 -4.41 -13.26
N GLN A 61 -3.62 -5.68 -13.54
CA GLN A 61 -4.71 -6.10 -14.44
C GLN A 61 -6.07 -5.60 -13.93
N ALA A 62 -6.38 -5.82 -12.65
CA ALA A 62 -7.63 -5.36 -12.04
C ALA A 62 -7.74 -3.82 -12.03
N LEU A 63 -6.66 -3.11 -11.74
CA LEU A 63 -6.60 -1.64 -11.76
C LEU A 63 -6.82 -1.09 -13.18
N ALA A 64 -6.19 -1.71 -14.20
CA ALA A 64 -6.37 -1.31 -15.58
C ALA A 64 -7.83 -1.46 -16.04
N GLU A 65 -8.50 -2.56 -15.69
CA GLU A 65 -9.93 -2.74 -15.94
C GLU A 65 -10.79 -1.71 -15.20
N ALA A 66 -10.48 -1.43 -13.93
CA ALA A 66 -11.20 -0.45 -13.14
C ALA A 66 -11.07 0.96 -13.74
N LEU A 67 -9.87 1.37 -14.14
CA LEU A 67 -9.61 2.65 -14.83
C LEU A 67 -10.36 2.71 -16.16
N HIS A 68 -10.34 1.62 -16.94
CA HIS A 68 -11.04 1.56 -18.22
C HIS A 68 -12.54 1.81 -18.07
N LYS A 69 -13.17 1.20 -17.05
CA LYS A 69 -14.58 1.43 -16.71
C LYS A 69 -14.89 2.88 -16.32
N LYS A 70 -13.88 3.66 -15.88
CA LYS A 70 -14.00 5.09 -15.57
C LYS A 70 -13.62 6.01 -16.73
N GLY A 71 -13.26 5.44 -17.88
CA GLY A 71 -12.87 6.17 -19.08
C GLY A 71 -11.38 6.52 -19.15
N ALA A 72 -10.54 5.95 -18.29
CA ALA A 72 -9.09 6.18 -18.27
C ALA A 72 -8.30 4.91 -18.59
N ARG A 73 -7.03 5.09 -18.95
CA ARG A 73 -6.12 3.98 -19.28
C ARG A 73 -4.93 4.01 -18.34
N LEU A 74 -4.56 2.85 -17.79
CA LEU A 74 -3.30 2.69 -17.10
C LEU A 74 -2.16 2.58 -18.12
N LEU A 75 -1.22 3.51 -18.07
CA LEU A 75 0.04 3.38 -18.80
C LEU A 75 1.01 2.51 -17.99
N ILE A 76 1.61 1.54 -18.65
CA ILE A 76 2.68 0.71 -18.10
C ILE A 76 4.01 1.18 -18.67
N ARG A 77 4.99 1.38 -17.79
CA ARG A 77 6.36 1.77 -18.09
C ARG A 77 7.34 0.87 -17.34
N ARG A 78 8.56 0.80 -17.86
CA ARG A 78 9.70 0.16 -17.20
C ARG A 78 10.93 1.04 -17.39
N GLY A 79 11.72 1.21 -16.35
CA GLY A 79 12.96 1.98 -16.37
C GLY A 79 13.03 3.01 -15.24
N PRO A 80 14.05 3.90 -15.26
CA PRO A 80 14.25 4.89 -14.22
C PRO A 80 13.01 5.78 -14.05
N THR A 81 12.52 5.89 -12.83
CA THR A 81 11.28 6.58 -12.49
C THR A 81 11.33 8.06 -12.86
N ALA A 82 12.44 8.74 -12.54
CA ALA A 82 12.60 10.16 -12.81
C ALA A 82 12.51 10.47 -14.31
N GLN A 83 13.35 9.82 -15.12
CA GLN A 83 13.34 9.98 -16.57
C GLN A 83 11.97 9.65 -17.17
N THR A 84 11.35 8.56 -16.71
CA THR A 84 10.03 8.13 -17.21
C THR A 84 8.95 9.19 -16.95
N LEU A 85 8.95 9.82 -15.76
CA LEU A 85 7.99 10.86 -15.42
C LEU A 85 8.26 12.16 -16.19
N GLU A 86 9.51 12.53 -16.39
CA GLU A 86 9.93 13.69 -17.19
C GLU A 86 9.54 13.53 -18.68
N ASP A 87 9.78 12.35 -19.24
CA ASP A 87 9.37 12.00 -20.61
C ASP A 87 7.84 12.05 -20.76
N LEU A 88 7.11 11.50 -19.78
CA LEU A 88 5.65 11.55 -19.78
C LEU A 88 5.12 12.97 -19.62
N ALA A 89 5.75 13.79 -18.78
CA ALA A 89 5.36 15.19 -18.60
C ALA A 89 5.53 15.95 -19.93
N THR A 90 6.66 15.74 -20.60
CA THR A 90 6.95 16.30 -21.93
C THR A 90 5.93 15.87 -22.98
N VAL A 91 5.68 14.57 -23.12
CA VAL A 91 4.78 14.01 -24.16
C VAL A 91 3.32 14.39 -23.93
N SER A 92 2.88 14.43 -22.67
CA SER A 92 1.49 14.76 -22.32
C SER A 92 1.23 16.27 -22.19
N GLY A 93 2.28 17.08 -22.03
CA GLY A 93 2.17 18.48 -21.63
C GLY A 93 1.59 18.63 -20.22
N ALA A 94 1.82 17.64 -19.35
CA ALA A 94 1.31 17.68 -17.98
C ALA A 94 1.92 18.85 -17.22
N GLY A 95 1.10 19.53 -16.42
CA GLY A 95 1.56 20.57 -15.50
C GLY A 95 1.71 20.09 -14.07
N ALA A 96 1.37 18.83 -13.79
CA ALA A 96 1.39 18.26 -12.45
C ALA A 96 1.74 16.77 -12.44
N VAL A 97 2.36 16.32 -11.35
CA VAL A 97 2.63 14.92 -11.04
C VAL A 97 2.19 14.66 -9.59
N PHE A 98 1.26 13.73 -9.42
CA PHE A 98 0.70 13.36 -8.12
C PHE A 98 0.92 11.88 -7.82
N TRP A 99 1.29 11.58 -6.58
CA TRP A 99 1.47 10.22 -6.09
C TRP A 99 1.13 10.08 -4.60
N ASN A 100 1.01 8.85 -4.13
CA ASN A 100 0.86 8.59 -2.70
C ASN A 100 2.21 8.19 -2.07
N ARG A 101 2.42 8.63 -0.83
CA ARG A 101 3.67 8.45 -0.08
C ARG A 101 3.94 6.96 0.18
N ARG A 102 5.23 6.63 0.13
CA ARG A 102 5.81 5.39 0.64
C ARG A 102 6.78 5.75 1.76
N TYR A 103 7.01 4.83 2.68
CA TYR A 103 7.67 5.11 3.97
C TYR A 103 8.96 4.31 4.15
N GLU A 104 9.33 3.51 3.16
CA GLU A 104 10.60 2.80 3.10
C GLU A 104 11.74 3.81 2.83
N PRO A 105 12.92 3.65 3.46
CA PRO A 105 13.99 4.65 3.40
C PRO A 105 14.43 5.03 1.97
N GLU A 106 14.58 4.04 1.07
CA GLU A 106 14.91 4.29 -0.34
C GLU A 106 13.82 5.06 -1.07
N ALA A 107 12.55 4.69 -0.83
CA ALA A 107 11.41 5.35 -1.46
C ALA A 107 11.27 6.81 -1.00
N ILE A 108 11.50 7.09 0.29
CA ILE A 108 11.51 8.47 0.83
C ILE A 108 12.58 9.31 0.14
N ARG A 109 13.82 8.78 0.03
CA ARG A 109 14.94 9.50 -0.62
C ARG A 109 14.65 9.78 -2.10
N ARG A 110 14.21 8.75 -2.84
CA ARG A 110 13.82 8.89 -4.26
C ARG A 110 12.73 9.94 -4.42
N ASP A 111 11.65 9.84 -3.65
CA ASP A 111 10.50 10.73 -3.79
C ASP A 111 10.84 12.19 -3.44
N ALA A 112 11.75 12.41 -2.48
CA ALA A 112 12.24 13.74 -2.15
C ALA A 112 13.02 14.37 -3.31
N ALA A 113 14.01 13.64 -3.86
CA ALA A 113 14.81 14.10 -4.99
C ALA A 113 13.96 14.30 -6.25
N LEU A 114 13.04 13.38 -6.53
CA LEU A 114 12.10 13.47 -7.64
C LEU A 114 11.22 14.72 -7.54
N LYS A 115 10.65 14.99 -6.36
CA LYS A 115 9.79 16.14 -6.13
C LYS A 115 10.55 17.46 -6.33
N GLU A 116 11.79 17.53 -5.88
CA GLU A 116 12.67 18.68 -6.09
C GLU A 116 12.96 18.89 -7.59
N SER A 117 13.36 17.84 -8.31
CA SER A 117 13.62 17.89 -9.76
C SER A 117 12.40 18.36 -10.55
N LEU A 118 11.24 17.75 -10.33
CA LEU A 118 10.02 18.09 -11.06
C LEU A 118 9.59 19.54 -10.81
N ARG A 119 9.71 20.03 -9.56
CA ARG A 119 9.41 21.44 -9.23
C ARG A 119 10.38 22.42 -9.86
N ALA A 120 11.66 22.07 -9.93
CA ALA A 120 12.66 22.89 -10.64
C ALA A 120 12.35 23.02 -12.14
N GLN A 121 11.66 22.03 -12.72
CA GLN A 121 11.16 22.06 -14.11
C GLN A 121 9.80 22.79 -14.26
N GLY A 122 9.27 23.38 -13.18
CA GLY A 122 8.02 24.13 -13.20
C GLY A 122 6.75 23.27 -13.07
N LEU A 123 6.87 21.97 -12.76
CA LEU A 123 5.74 21.08 -12.52
C LEU A 123 5.23 21.19 -11.08
N GLU A 124 3.91 21.13 -10.92
CA GLU A 124 3.30 20.90 -9.61
C GLU A 124 3.54 19.44 -9.19
N ALA A 125 4.45 19.21 -8.25
CA ALA A 125 4.73 17.86 -7.73
C ALA A 125 4.27 17.74 -6.28
N GLU A 126 3.25 16.91 -6.04
CA GLU A 126 2.70 16.67 -4.69
C GLU A 126 2.51 15.20 -4.36
N SER A 127 2.63 14.89 -3.07
CA SER A 127 2.51 13.53 -2.55
C SER A 127 1.60 13.50 -1.34
N PHE A 128 0.76 12.47 -1.20
CA PHE A 128 -0.29 12.42 -0.17
C PHE A 128 -0.24 11.16 0.70
N ASN A 129 -0.83 11.21 1.90
CA ASN A 129 -0.98 10.03 2.76
C ASN A 129 -2.15 9.15 2.30
N ALA A 130 -1.87 7.97 1.77
CA ALA A 130 -2.89 6.99 1.40
C ALA A 130 -2.75 5.64 2.11
N ALA A 131 -1.60 5.39 2.73
CA ALA A 131 -1.28 4.08 3.31
C ALA A 131 -1.55 4.03 4.81
N LEU A 132 -1.50 5.18 5.51
CA LEU A 132 -1.55 5.25 6.96
C LEU A 132 -2.78 6.00 7.46
N LEU A 133 -3.19 5.69 8.68
CA LEU A 133 -4.19 6.45 9.43
C LEU A 133 -3.61 7.79 9.90
N PHE A 134 -2.36 7.75 10.39
CA PHE A 134 -1.64 8.91 10.93
C PHE A 134 -0.23 8.98 10.33
N GLU A 135 0.29 10.18 10.12
CA GLU A 135 1.66 10.30 9.64
C GLU A 135 2.67 9.97 10.76
N PRO A 136 3.78 9.26 10.46
CA PRO A 136 4.75 8.84 11.50
C PRO A 136 5.35 10.01 12.31
N TRP A 137 5.44 11.20 11.71
CA TRP A 137 5.99 12.40 12.37
C TRP A 137 4.99 13.15 13.25
N GLU A 138 3.69 12.85 13.16
CA GLU A 138 2.64 13.49 13.98
C GLU A 138 2.64 12.98 15.42
N LEU A 139 3.20 11.79 15.66
CA LEU A 139 3.17 11.10 16.94
C LEU A 139 4.52 11.16 17.64
N LYS A 140 4.56 11.85 18.78
CA LYS A 140 5.73 11.94 19.67
C LYS A 140 5.34 11.66 21.10
N THR A 141 6.28 11.11 21.87
CA THR A 141 6.15 10.98 23.32
C THR A 141 6.09 12.35 24.00
N ARG A 142 5.79 12.39 25.30
CA ARG A 142 5.79 13.65 26.08
C ARG A 142 7.17 14.34 26.11
N SER A 143 8.26 13.58 25.94
CA SER A 143 9.62 14.12 25.83
C SER A 143 10.00 14.56 24.41
N GLY A 144 9.13 14.36 23.42
CA GLY A 144 9.39 14.67 22.01
C GLY A 144 10.05 13.52 21.22
N ASP A 145 10.39 12.41 21.88
CA ASP A 145 11.04 11.26 21.24
C ASP A 145 10.05 10.37 20.47
N PRO A 146 10.50 9.63 19.45
CA PRO A 146 9.71 8.59 18.80
C PRO A 146 9.31 7.46 19.77
N TYR A 147 8.10 6.95 19.62
CA TYR A 147 7.68 5.75 20.34
C TYR A 147 8.48 4.50 19.94
N LYS A 148 8.93 3.73 20.93
CA LYS A 148 9.54 2.40 20.77
C LYS A 148 8.70 1.25 21.37
N VAL A 149 7.56 1.59 21.97
CA VAL A 149 6.63 0.63 22.60
C VAL A 149 5.23 0.84 22.06
N PHE A 150 4.57 -0.26 21.67
CA PHE A 150 3.27 -0.23 20.99
C PHE A 150 2.13 0.38 21.81
N THR A 151 1.89 -0.10 23.03
CA THR A 151 0.73 0.33 23.83
C THR A 151 0.64 1.86 24.01
N PRO A 152 1.70 2.58 24.46
CA PRO A 152 1.62 4.03 24.58
C PRO A 152 1.54 4.75 23.23
N TYR A 153 2.10 4.17 22.15
CA TYR A 153 1.92 4.67 20.79
C TYR A 153 0.44 4.61 20.39
N TRP A 154 -0.17 3.42 20.48
CA TRP A 154 -1.55 3.20 20.05
C TRP A 154 -2.56 4.02 20.86
N ASN A 155 -2.37 4.10 22.18
CA ASN A 155 -3.19 4.95 23.03
C ASN A 155 -3.10 6.43 22.62
N SER A 156 -1.97 6.86 22.05
CA SER A 156 -1.78 8.24 21.57
C SER A 156 -2.46 8.46 20.22
N CYS A 157 -2.39 7.48 19.31
CA CYS A 157 -3.18 7.50 18.07
C CYS A 157 -4.68 7.64 18.36
N LEU A 158 -5.21 6.86 19.31
CA LEU A 158 -6.63 6.90 19.68
C LEU A 158 -7.10 8.22 20.33
N ARG A 159 -6.18 9.10 20.74
CA ARG A 159 -6.50 10.45 21.26
C ARG A 159 -6.49 11.53 20.17
N LEU A 160 -5.96 11.24 18.99
CA LEU A 160 -6.03 12.14 17.87
C LEU A 160 -7.46 12.16 17.30
N PRO A 161 -7.84 13.21 16.55
CA PRO A 161 -9.06 13.19 15.77
C PRO A 161 -9.15 11.95 14.89
N GLU A 162 -10.35 11.44 14.67
CA GLU A 162 -10.53 10.29 13.79
C GLU A 162 -9.97 10.59 12.39
N PRO A 163 -9.40 9.57 11.71
CA PRO A 163 -8.94 9.72 10.34
C PRO A 163 -10.08 10.21 9.43
N SER A 164 -9.75 11.06 8.46
CA SER A 164 -10.73 11.62 7.52
C SER A 164 -11.59 10.53 6.87
N THR A 165 -12.87 10.82 6.67
CA THR A 165 -13.79 9.91 5.96
C THR A 165 -13.23 9.52 4.59
N PRO A 166 -13.22 8.22 4.23
CA PRO A 166 -12.67 7.77 2.96
C PRO A 166 -13.43 8.36 1.77
N ALA A 167 -12.70 8.88 0.78
CA ALA A 167 -13.33 9.42 -0.42
C ALA A 167 -13.96 8.28 -1.26
N PRO A 168 -15.15 8.49 -1.86
CA PRO A 168 -15.75 7.49 -2.72
C PRO A 168 -14.93 7.27 -4.00
N GLU A 169 -15.12 6.12 -4.62
CA GLU A 169 -14.63 5.85 -5.96
C GLU A 169 -15.19 6.88 -6.97
N PRO A 170 -14.35 7.47 -7.85
CA PRO A 170 -14.85 8.44 -8.81
C PRO A 170 -15.83 7.80 -9.81
N ARG A 171 -16.82 8.58 -10.25
CA ARG A 171 -17.78 8.13 -11.27
C ARG A 171 -17.16 8.08 -12.66
N ARG A 172 -16.30 9.06 -12.98
CA ARG A 172 -15.59 9.21 -14.25
C ARG A 172 -14.23 9.83 -14.01
N ILE A 173 -13.26 9.48 -14.84
CA ILE A 173 -11.96 10.12 -14.92
C ILE A 173 -11.85 10.71 -16.33
N GLU A 174 -11.58 12.01 -16.41
CA GLU A 174 -11.28 12.64 -17.70
C GLU A 174 -9.90 12.18 -18.14
N ALA A 175 -9.83 11.34 -19.16
CA ALA A 175 -8.57 10.79 -19.64
C ALA A 175 -7.90 11.69 -20.65
N PHE A 176 -6.57 11.67 -20.64
CA PHE A 176 -5.78 12.27 -21.70
C PHE A 176 -6.11 11.60 -23.05
N SER A 177 -6.48 12.41 -24.04
CA SER A 177 -7.08 11.94 -25.29
C SER A 177 -6.07 11.52 -26.36
N ARG A 178 -4.82 12.01 -26.29
CA ARG A 178 -3.79 11.65 -27.29
C ARG A 178 -3.18 10.29 -26.93
N LYS A 179 -2.84 9.52 -27.97
CA LYS A 179 -2.19 8.22 -27.81
C LYS A 179 -0.79 8.42 -27.23
N ILE A 180 -0.57 7.90 -26.03
CA ILE A 180 0.75 7.69 -25.45
C ILE A 180 1.02 6.18 -25.55
N GLU A 181 2.22 5.80 -25.99
CA GLU A 181 2.62 4.40 -26.02
C GLU A 181 2.58 3.78 -24.62
N SER A 182 2.41 2.47 -24.52
CA SER A 182 2.40 1.73 -23.26
C SER A 182 2.93 0.34 -23.51
N LEU A 183 3.72 -0.16 -22.58
CA LEU A 183 4.06 -1.57 -22.57
C LEU A 183 2.78 -2.40 -22.35
N PRO A 184 2.67 -3.60 -22.95
CA PRO A 184 1.74 -4.61 -22.47
C PRO A 184 2.18 -5.07 -21.07
N LEU A 185 1.23 -5.48 -20.22
CA LEU A 185 1.52 -5.87 -18.84
C LEU A 185 2.47 -7.09 -18.78
N GLU A 186 2.35 -7.97 -19.76
CA GLU A 186 3.15 -9.18 -19.95
C GLU A 186 4.64 -8.86 -20.14
N ALA A 187 4.97 -7.69 -20.70
CA ALA A 187 6.36 -7.26 -20.87
C ALA A 187 7.09 -7.00 -19.53
N LEU A 188 6.36 -6.90 -18.42
CA LEU A 188 6.96 -6.81 -17.09
C LEU A 188 7.45 -8.17 -16.56
N ALA A 189 7.05 -9.29 -17.21
CA ALA A 189 7.43 -10.65 -16.83
C ALA A 189 7.22 -10.94 -15.33
N LEU A 190 6.08 -10.52 -14.77
CA LEU A 190 5.79 -10.61 -13.34
C LEU A 190 5.23 -11.98 -12.91
N GLU A 191 4.63 -12.72 -13.83
CA GLU A 191 4.16 -14.08 -13.57
C GLU A 191 5.33 -15.08 -13.57
N PRO A 192 5.22 -16.19 -12.82
CA PRO A 192 6.29 -17.18 -12.77
C PRO A 192 6.36 -18.04 -14.05
N GLU A 193 7.57 -18.39 -14.45
CA GLU A 193 7.80 -19.30 -15.59
C GLU A 193 7.33 -20.73 -15.32
N VAL A 194 7.59 -21.23 -14.10
CA VAL A 194 7.05 -22.50 -13.60
C VAL A 194 5.82 -22.20 -12.75
N ASP A 195 4.69 -22.85 -13.04
CA ASP A 195 3.43 -22.57 -12.35
C ASP A 195 3.35 -23.11 -10.91
N TRP A 196 4.16 -22.54 -10.00
CA TRP A 196 4.04 -22.75 -8.56
C TRP A 196 2.89 -21.94 -7.94
N ALA A 197 2.26 -21.03 -8.70
CA ALA A 197 1.26 -20.09 -8.21
C ALA A 197 -0.19 -20.62 -8.26
N ALA A 198 -0.42 -21.85 -8.74
CA ALA A 198 -1.75 -22.45 -8.84
C ALA A 198 -2.56 -22.39 -7.52
N GLY A 199 -1.93 -22.75 -6.39
CA GLY A 199 -2.57 -22.66 -5.08
C GLY A 199 -2.90 -21.22 -4.67
N MET A 200 -2.08 -20.25 -5.08
CA MET A 200 -2.35 -18.84 -4.83
C MET A 200 -3.55 -18.34 -5.64
N ARG A 201 -3.68 -18.74 -6.91
CA ARG A 201 -4.86 -18.39 -7.73
C ARG A 201 -6.15 -18.95 -7.15
N ALA A 202 -6.11 -20.14 -6.57
CA ALA A 202 -7.27 -20.74 -5.91
C ALA A 202 -7.64 -20.01 -4.61
N ALA A 203 -6.63 -19.61 -3.82
CA ALA A 203 -6.84 -19.04 -2.49
C ALA A 203 -7.07 -17.52 -2.48
N TRP A 204 -6.59 -16.79 -3.50
CA TRP A 204 -6.51 -15.33 -3.49
C TRP A 204 -7.10 -14.70 -4.74
N ARG A 205 -7.64 -13.50 -4.56
CA ARG A 205 -8.15 -12.66 -5.66
C ARG A 205 -7.60 -11.24 -5.49
N PRO A 206 -6.41 -10.94 -6.01
CA PRO A 206 -5.83 -9.59 -5.95
C PRO A 206 -6.71 -8.53 -6.61
N GLY A 207 -6.54 -7.27 -6.19
CA GLY A 207 -7.27 -6.10 -6.66
C GLY A 207 -8.31 -5.58 -5.66
N GLU A 208 -8.76 -4.33 -5.88
CA GLU A 208 -9.67 -3.60 -4.99
C GLU A 208 -10.99 -4.35 -4.70
N ALA A 209 -11.57 -5.01 -5.71
CA ALA A 209 -12.77 -5.83 -5.52
C ALA A 209 -12.51 -7.05 -4.61
N GLY A 210 -11.30 -7.61 -4.70
CA GLY A 210 -10.85 -8.68 -3.82
C GLY A 210 -10.74 -8.25 -2.37
N ALA A 211 -10.09 -7.09 -2.15
CA ALA A 211 -9.94 -6.49 -0.85
C ALA A 211 -11.30 -6.20 -0.19
N ARG A 212 -12.24 -5.64 -0.96
CA ARG A 212 -13.61 -5.35 -0.49
C ARG A 212 -14.35 -6.62 -0.06
N ARG A 213 -14.24 -7.69 -0.84
CA ARG A 213 -14.87 -8.98 -0.51
C ARG A 213 -14.31 -9.57 0.79
N GLU A 214 -12.98 -9.58 0.96
CA GLU A 214 -12.36 -10.11 2.18
C GLU A 214 -12.73 -9.29 3.42
N LEU A 215 -12.79 -7.95 3.28
CA LEU A 215 -13.26 -7.08 4.36
C LEU A 215 -14.73 -7.40 4.72
N GLN A 216 -15.62 -7.48 3.72
CA GLN A 216 -17.04 -7.78 3.96
C GLN A 216 -17.22 -9.14 4.66
N ARG A 217 -16.57 -10.20 4.16
CA ARG A 217 -16.56 -11.53 4.77
C ARG A 217 -16.10 -11.45 6.24
N PHE A 218 -14.99 -10.77 6.48
CA PHE A 218 -14.43 -10.63 7.83
C PHE A 218 -15.41 -9.95 8.78
N LEU A 219 -16.01 -8.83 8.36
CA LEU A 219 -17.00 -8.08 9.15
C LEU A 219 -18.26 -8.90 9.43
N SER A 220 -18.75 -9.67 8.45
CA SER A 220 -19.97 -10.45 8.61
C SER A 220 -19.77 -11.70 9.46
N GLU A 221 -18.61 -12.37 9.34
CA GLU A 221 -18.44 -13.72 9.88
C GLU A 221 -17.51 -13.78 11.10
N ALA A 222 -16.38 -13.09 11.07
CA ALA A 222 -15.26 -13.38 11.98
C ALA A 222 -15.03 -12.33 13.07
N VAL A 223 -15.49 -11.08 12.88
CA VAL A 223 -15.31 -10.00 13.85
C VAL A 223 -15.80 -10.35 15.26
N PRO A 224 -17.01 -10.92 15.47
CA PRO A 224 -17.51 -11.16 16.83
C PRO A 224 -16.64 -12.08 17.69
N SER A 225 -16.02 -13.11 17.09
CA SER A 225 -15.14 -14.05 17.80
C SER A 225 -13.65 -13.79 17.58
N TYR A 226 -13.30 -12.69 16.90
CA TYR A 226 -11.94 -12.41 16.45
C TYR A 226 -10.88 -12.56 17.56
N LEU A 227 -11.13 -11.98 18.74
CA LEU A 227 -10.17 -12.04 19.84
C LEU A 227 -9.95 -13.43 20.41
N ASP A 228 -10.96 -14.29 20.36
CA ASP A 228 -10.92 -15.63 20.93
C ASP A 228 -10.37 -16.65 19.91
N ASP A 229 -10.48 -16.35 18.62
CA ASP A 229 -10.15 -17.28 17.53
C ASP A 229 -8.89 -16.91 16.74
N ARG A 230 -8.38 -15.67 16.83
CA ARG A 230 -7.21 -15.23 16.04
C ARG A 230 -5.94 -16.05 16.25
N ASP A 231 -5.81 -16.70 17.40
CA ASP A 231 -4.66 -17.52 17.75
C ASP A 231 -4.81 -19.00 17.31
N LYS A 232 -5.94 -19.34 16.65
CA LYS A 232 -6.27 -20.70 16.18
C LYS A 232 -6.05 -20.81 14.66
N PRO A 233 -4.89 -21.28 14.17
CA PRO A 233 -4.56 -21.26 12.74
C PRO A 233 -5.44 -22.16 11.87
N GLY A 234 -6.15 -23.14 12.45
CA GLY A 234 -7.11 -23.99 11.73
C GLY A 234 -8.45 -23.31 11.43
N LEU A 235 -8.69 -22.10 11.94
CA LEU A 235 -9.93 -21.36 11.74
C LEU A 235 -9.72 -20.20 10.75
N ALA A 236 -10.74 -19.91 9.95
CA ALA A 236 -10.78 -18.73 9.07
C ALA A 236 -11.11 -17.43 9.83
N ALA A 237 -10.48 -17.23 10.98
CA ALA A 237 -10.80 -16.20 11.97
C ALA A 237 -10.19 -14.82 11.69
N THR A 238 -9.21 -14.73 10.78
CA THR A 238 -8.53 -13.46 10.46
C THR A 238 -9.07 -12.81 9.19
N SER A 239 -8.75 -11.52 9.00
CA SER A 239 -9.30 -10.74 7.87
C SER A 239 -8.77 -11.14 6.51
N ARG A 240 -7.57 -11.74 6.44
CA ARG A 240 -6.82 -11.99 5.20
C ARG A 240 -6.56 -10.73 4.37
N LEU A 241 -6.57 -9.54 4.98
CA LEU A 241 -6.39 -8.25 4.29
C LEU A 241 -4.93 -7.81 4.14
N SER A 242 -3.96 -8.51 4.73
CA SER A 242 -2.55 -8.08 4.73
C SER A 242 -1.95 -7.81 3.34
N PRO A 243 -2.07 -8.68 2.32
CA PRO A 243 -1.55 -8.36 1.00
C PRO A 243 -2.33 -7.22 0.32
N HIS A 244 -3.66 -7.16 0.50
CA HIS A 244 -4.49 -6.07 -0.01
C HIS A 244 -4.08 -4.69 0.57
N LEU A 245 -3.76 -4.64 1.87
CA LEU A 245 -3.24 -3.44 2.56
C LEU A 245 -1.80 -3.09 2.16
N HIS A 246 -0.99 -4.09 1.79
CA HIS A 246 0.39 -3.88 1.34
C HIS A 246 0.44 -3.28 -0.07
N PHE A 247 -0.34 -3.83 -1.02
CA PHE A 247 -0.45 -3.30 -2.39
C PHE A 247 -1.41 -2.11 -2.51
N GLY A 248 -2.00 -1.68 -1.39
CA GLY A 248 -2.88 -0.51 -1.30
C GLY A 248 -4.16 -0.64 -2.12
N GLU A 249 -4.66 -1.87 -2.29
CA GLU A 249 -5.93 -2.18 -2.93
C GLU A 249 -7.13 -1.82 -2.03
N ILE A 250 -6.86 -1.60 -0.75
CA ILE A 250 -7.75 -0.96 0.22
C ILE A 250 -6.93 -0.08 1.16
N GLY A 251 -7.42 1.13 1.43
CA GLY A 251 -6.79 2.07 2.36
C GLY A 251 -7.03 1.67 3.82
N SER A 252 -6.08 2.01 4.70
CA SER A 252 -6.24 1.79 6.16
C SER A 252 -7.45 2.55 6.71
N ARG A 253 -7.72 3.76 6.21
CA ARG A 253 -8.91 4.55 6.56
C ARG A 253 -10.20 3.85 6.15
N GLN A 254 -10.25 3.23 4.97
CA GLN A 254 -11.42 2.44 4.54
C GLN A 254 -11.69 1.29 5.51
N VAL A 255 -10.65 0.57 5.93
CA VAL A 255 -10.79 -0.52 6.91
C VAL A 255 -11.24 0.02 8.27
N TRP A 256 -10.62 1.10 8.76
CA TRP A 256 -10.98 1.73 10.03
C TRP A 256 -12.46 2.09 10.08
N HIS A 257 -12.93 2.86 9.10
CA HIS A 257 -14.31 3.32 9.04
C HIS A 257 -15.29 2.16 8.86
N ALA A 258 -15.01 1.20 7.98
CA ALA A 258 -15.89 0.04 7.79
C ALA A 258 -16.04 -0.81 9.07
N VAL A 259 -14.96 -1.00 9.83
CA VAL A 259 -15.00 -1.73 11.11
C VAL A 259 -15.77 -0.94 12.16
N ARG A 260 -15.59 0.37 12.26
CA ARG A 260 -16.33 1.22 13.21
C ARG A 260 -17.83 1.26 12.89
N GLU A 261 -18.19 1.43 11.62
CA GLU A 261 -19.57 1.39 11.18
C GLU A 261 -20.22 0.02 11.42
N ALA A 262 -19.51 -1.07 11.12
CA ALA A 262 -20.01 -2.42 11.38
C ALA A 262 -20.22 -2.64 12.88
N ALA A 263 -19.24 -2.27 13.72
CA ALA A 263 -19.35 -2.39 15.17
C ALA A 263 -20.58 -1.64 15.70
N ALA A 264 -20.79 -0.39 15.27
CA ALA A 264 -21.91 0.44 15.73
C ALA A 264 -23.30 -0.16 15.40
N ARG A 265 -23.39 -0.95 14.32
CA ARG A 265 -24.64 -1.59 13.87
C ARG A 265 -24.81 -3.02 14.40
N ASP A 266 -23.71 -3.68 14.77
CA ASP A 266 -23.71 -5.09 15.15
C ASP A 266 -24.10 -5.28 16.63
N ARG A 267 -25.20 -5.99 16.86
CA ARG A 267 -25.74 -6.30 18.20
C ARG A 267 -25.26 -7.64 18.75
N ARG A 268 -24.49 -8.40 17.98
CA ARG A 268 -23.96 -9.70 18.43
C ARG A 268 -22.97 -9.52 19.59
N ALA A 269 -23.01 -10.45 20.54
CA ALA A 269 -22.03 -10.49 21.61
C ALA A 269 -20.61 -10.60 21.02
N GLY A 270 -19.66 -9.85 21.59
CA GLY A 270 -18.27 -9.83 21.12
C GLY A 270 -17.98 -8.90 19.93
N ALA A 271 -18.98 -8.44 19.17
CA ALA A 271 -18.74 -7.62 17.97
C ALA A 271 -17.93 -6.33 18.23
N GLN A 272 -18.26 -5.60 19.30
CA GLN A 272 -17.52 -4.39 19.70
C GLN A 272 -16.08 -4.72 20.10
N ARG A 273 -15.92 -5.67 21.03
CA ARG A 273 -14.61 -6.09 21.56
C ARG A 273 -13.72 -6.67 20.46
N GLY A 274 -14.29 -7.47 19.57
CA GLY A 274 -13.61 -8.03 18.40
C GLY A 274 -13.19 -6.96 17.39
N SER A 275 -14.04 -5.96 17.15
CA SER A 275 -13.72 -4.80 16.31
C SER A 275 -12.55 -3.99 16.89
N GLU A 276 -12.58 -3.66 18.18
CA GLU A 276 -11.49 -2.96 18.87
C GLU A 276 -10.18 -3.78 18.84
N GLY A 277 -10.29 -5.09 19.06
CA GLY A 277 -9.20 -6.04 18.93
C GLY A 277 -8.57 -6.01 17.54
N PHE A 278 -9.38 -5.99 16.48
CA PHE A 278 -8.90 -5.92 15.11
C PHE A 278 -8.29 -4.55 14.76
N LEU A 279 -8.90 -3.45 15.20
CA LEU A 279 -8.35 -2.11 14.99
C LEU A 279 -6.99 -1.94 15.68
N ARG A 280 -6.77 -2.60 16.82
CA ARG A 280 -5.45 -2.67 17.46
C ARG A 280 -4.40 -3.35 16.57
N GLU A 281 -4.77 -4.38 15.81
CA GLU A 281 -3.86 -5.00 14.83
C GLU A 281 -3.59 -4.11 13.62
N LEU A 282 -4.56 -3.29 13.19
CA LEU A 282 -4.28 -2.21 12.24
C LEU A 282 -3.30 -1.19 12.84
N GLY A 283 -3.41 -0.90 14.13
CA GLY A 283 -2.45 -0.11 14.89
C GLY A 283 -1.03 -0.70 14.88
N TRP A 284 -0.87 -2.02 14.93
CA TRP A 284 0.45 -2.66 14.83
C TRP A 284 1.11 -2.40 13.48
N ARG A 285 0.32 -2.37 12.40
CA ARG A 285 0.80 -1.96 11.08
C ARG A 285 1.28 -0.50 11.10
N GLU A 286 0.50 0.42 11.65
CA GLU A 286 0.90 1.84 11.79
C GLU A 286 2.21 1.96 12.60
N PHE A 287 2.33 1.20 13.70
CA PHE A 287 3.52 1.19 14.55
C PHE A 287 4.76 0.64 13.83
N ALA A 288 4.61 -0.36 12.96
CA ALA A 288 5.71 -0.86 12.14
C ALA A 288 6.25 0.23 11.18
N TYR A 289 5.35 1.00 10.55
CA TYR A 289 5.74 2.15 9.73
C TYR A 289 6.37 3.28 10.57
N HIS A 290 5.85 3.53 11.77
CA HIS A 290 6.43 4.49 12.72
C HIS A 290 7.88 4.12 13.07
N LEU A 291 8.14 2.85 13.41
CA LEU A 291 9.48 2.38 13.71
C LEU A 291 10.40 2.47 12.49
N LEU A 292 9.95 2.05 11.30
CA LEU A 292 10.76 2.12 10.10
C LEU A 292 11.15 3.56 9.74
N TYR A 293 10.21 4.50 9.86
CA TYR A 293 10.45 5.91 9.56
C TYR A 293 11.49 6.53 10.52
N HIS A 294 11.32 6.31 11.83
CA HIS A 294 12.20 6.93 12.85
C HIS A 294 13.52 6.17 13.06
N PHE A 295 13.56 4.89 12.70
CA PHE A 295 14.73 4.02 12.82
C PHE A 295 15.02 3.34 11.48
N PRO A 296 15.40 4.08 10.42
CA PRO A 296 15.52 3.55 9.07
C PRO A 296 16.62 2.49 8.91
N HIS A 297 17.58 2.43 9.83
CA HIS A 297 18.60 1.39 9.87
C HIS A 297 18.04 0.00 10.19
N THR A 298 16.78 -0.10 10.67
CA THR A 298 16.15 -1.37 11.06
C THR A 298 15.92 -2.33 9.90
N VAL A 299 16.09 -1.88 8.66
CA VAL A 299 16.11 -2.73 7.46
C VAL A 299 17.30 -3.71 7.47
N GLU A 300 18.42 -3.35 8.10
CA GLU A 300 19.66 -4.14 8.08
C GLU A 300 20.20 -4.46 9.47
N ARG A 301 19.87 -3.64 10.47
CA ARG A 301 20.41 -3.74 11.82
C ARG A 301 19.29 -3.87 12.85
N PRO A 302 19.49 -4.59 13.97
CA PRO A 302 18.48 -4.70 15.00
C PRO A 302 18.18 -3.33 15.63
N LEU A 303 16.91 -3.08 15.97
CA LEU A 303 16.48 -1.86 16.68
C LEU A 303 17.21 -1.69 18.03
N ARG A 304 17.57 -2.82 18.65
CA ARG A 304 18.32 -2.91 19.91
C ARG A 304 19.78 -3.27 19.59
N PRO A 305 20.73 -2.32 19.70
CA PRO A 305 22.12 -2.52 19.29
C PRO A 305 22.83 -3.70 19.96
N GLU A 306 22.42 -4.09 21.17
CA GLU A 306 22.97 -5.25 21.87
C GLU A 306 22.83 -6.57 21.10
N PHE A 307 21.85 -6.69 20.20
CA PHE A 307 21.67 -7.88 19.36
C PHE A 307 22.56 -7.90 18.11
N GLU A 308 23.30 -6.84 17.81
CA GLU A 308 24.24 -6.84 16.67
C GLU A 308 25.34 -7.89 16.83
N LYS A 309 25.71 -8.21 18.08
CA LYS A 309 26.77 -9.17 18.41
C LYS A 309 26.23 -10.54 18.80
N PHE A 310 24.95 -10.83 18.54
CA PHE A 310 24.35 -12.11 18.92
C PHE A 310 25.01 -13.26 18.13
N PRO A 311 25.51 -14.32 18.79
CA PRO A 311 26.28 -15.38 18.16
C PRO A 311 25.39 -16.37 17.40
N TRP A 312 24.83 -15.95 16.27
CA TRP A 312 23.96 -16.80 15.43
C TRP A 312 24.70 -18.01 14.88
N ARG A 313 24.09 -19.20 15.02
CA ARG A 313 24.59 -20.43 14.39
C ARG A 313 24.47 -20.34 12.87
N ARG A 314 25.59 -20.53 12.16
CA ARG A 314 25.62 -20.63 10.69
C ARG A 314 25.53 -22.09 10.26
N ASP A 315 24.32 -22.54 9.95
CA ASP A 315 24.05 -23.92 9.52
C ASP A 315 23.13 -23.91 8.29
N ALA A 316 23.73 -24.09 7.11
CA ALA A 316 23.01 -24.09 5.84
C ALA A 316 22.09 -25.31 5.69
N SER A 317 22.39 -26.42 6.34
CA SER A 317 21.54 -27.62 6.31
C SER A 317 20.27 -27.39 7.11
N ALA A 318 20.42 -26.89 8.34
CA ALA A 318 19.30 -26.53 9.20
C ALA A 318 18.41 -25.44 8.56
N LEU A 319 19.01 -24.43 7.93
CA LEU A 319 18.26 -23.39 7.22
C LEU A 319 17.42 -23.99 6.08
N ARG A 320 18.00 -24.87 5.25
CA ARG A 320 17.27 -25.53 4.16
C ARG A 320 16.15 -26.45 4.67
N ALA A 321 16.40 -27.17 5.77
CA ALA A 321 15.38 -28.00 6.41
C ALA A 321 14.20 -27.16 6.88
N TRP A 322 14.47 -26.02 7.54
CA TRP A 322 13.45 -25.05 7.95
C TRP A 322 12.67 -24.47 6.77
N GLN A 323 13.35 -23.98 5.73
CA GLN A 323 12.72 -23.42 4.52
C GLN A 323 11.79 -24.41 3.79
N LYS A 324 12.07 -25.72 3.91
CA LYS A 324 11.29 -26.79 3.26
C LYS A 324 10.28 -27.48 4.19
N GLY A 325 10.14 -27.02 5.43
CA GLY A 325 9.24 -27.64 6.41
C GLY A 325 9.64 -29.06 6.82
N LYS A 326 10.95 -29.32 6.96
CA LYS A 326 11.54 -30.64 7.29
C LYS A 326 12.35 -30.60 8.58
N THR A 327 11.84 -29.96 9.63
CA THR A 327 12.57 -29.71 10.89
C THR A 327 12.40 -30.80 11.95
N GLY A 328 11.40 -31.66 11.79
CA GLY A 328 11.09 -32.76 12.71
C GLY A 328 11.75 -34.05 12.27
#